data_AF-A0A3N4KWE5-F1
#
_entry.id   AF-A0A3N4KWE5-F1
#
_cell.length_a   1.000
_cell.length_b   1.000
_cell.length_c   1.000
_cell.angle_alpha   90.00
_cell.angle_beta   90.00
_cell.angle_gamma   90.00
#
_symmetry.space_group_name_H-M   'P 1'
#
loop_
_entity.id
_entity.type
_entity.pdbx_description
1 polymer ?
#
loop_
_entity_poly.entity_id
_entity_poly.type
_entity_poly.pdbx_seq_one_letter_code
_entity_poly.pdbx_strand_id
1 'polypeptide(L)'
;MTTEQSPDEYWLFGYGSLIWKPPPHYDRRIPGYIKGYVRRFWQSSEDHRGTPEAPGRVVTLISRSNWEKLNDHHEADDVIWGVAYRIEKPKVEEVKKYLDIREINGYSIHTVPVHQADPTLPPIITTVYIGTPDNPQFVKDIPSADDLARHIFDSRGPSGENREYLLHLHAAIMELHPRSRDNHIAELAEIVNMLIARDGRGFSDPSTDEQEEVES
;
A
#
# COMPACT_ATOMS: atom_id res chain seq x y z
N MET A 1 15.59 -26.61 -5.29
CA MET A 1 14.33 -27.36 -5.40
C MET A 1 13.22 -26.36 -5.11
N THR A 2 12.47 -25.95 -6.12
CA THR A 2 11.24 -25.17 -5.95
C THR A 2 10.26 -26.07 -5.23
N THR A 3 9.89 -25.72 -4.00
CA THR A 3 8.70 -26.33 -3.38
C THR A 3 7.54 -25.87 -4.24
N GLU A 4 6.98 -26.77 -5.05
CA GLU A 4 5.82 -26.46 -5.88
C GLU A 4 4.68 -26.04 -4.96
N GLN A 5 4.32 -24.77 -5.05
CA GLN A 5 3.11 -24.26 -4.43
C GLN A 5 1.94 -25.11 -4.93
N SER A 6 1.14 -25.62 -4.00
CA SER A 6 0.00 -26.45 -4.36
C SER A 6 -0.92 -25.65 -5.31
N PRO A 7 -1.42 -26.25 -6.40
CA PRO A 7 -2.33 -25.58 -7.33
C PRO A 7 -3.64 -25.13 -6.66
N ASP A 8 -3.93 -25.62 -5.46
CA ASP A 8 -5.09 -25.25 -4.65
C ASP A 8 -4.82 -24.07 -3.69
N GLU A 9 -3.61 -23.54 -3.62
CA GLU A 9 -3.27 -22.41 -2.74
C GLU A 9 -3.36 -21.06 -3.47
N TYR A 10 -4.28 -20.22 -3.01
CA TYR A 10 -4.34 -18.83 -3.43
C TYR A 10 -3.56 -17.95 -2.45
N TRP A 11 -2.66 -17.14 -3.00
CA TRP A 11 -1.90 -16.17 -2.24
C TRP A 11 -2.09 -14.77 -2.81
N LEU A 12 -2.27 -13.80 -1.92
CA LEU A 12 -2.46 -12.38 -2.23
C LEU A 12 -1.26 -11.59 -1.71
N PHE A 13 -0.66 -10.73 -2.54
CA PHE A 13 0.37 -9.80 -2.11
C PHE A 13 -0.21 -8.42 -1.82
N GLY A 14 -0.01 -7.95 -0.59
CA GLY A 14 -0.34 -6.60 -0.15
C GLY A 14 0.89 -5.70 -0.10
N TYR A 15 0.86 -4.57 -0.83
CA TYR A 15 1.93 -3.57 -0.87
C TYR A 15 1.51 -2.17 -0.39
N GLY A 16 0.21 -1.95 -0.17
CA GLY A 16 -0.37 -0.70 0.35
C GLY A 16 -1.12 -0.95 1.65
N SER A 17 -2.38 -0.51 1.71
CA SER A 17 -3.26 -0.71 2.89
C SER A 17 -3.37 -2.15 3.37
N LEU A 18 -3.22 -3.15 2.51
CA LEU A 18 -3.21 -4.55 2.91
C LEU A 18 -2.06 -4.94 3.86
N ILE A 19 -1.03 -4.11 4.02
CA ILE A 19 0.06 -4.38 4.97
C ILE A 19 -0.43 -4.25 6.43
N TRP A 20 -1.23 -3.21 6.73
CA TRP A 20 -1.76 -2.93 8.08
C TRP A 20 -3.26 -3.20 8.24
N LYS A 21 -4.02 -3.30 7.13
CA LYS A 21 -5.42 -3.73 7.07
C LYS A 21 -5.52 -5.01 6.21
N PRO A 22 -5.19 -6.18 6.78
CA PRO A 22 -5.18 -7.46 6.08
C PRO A 22 -6.51 -7.78 5.36
N PRO A 23 -6.50 -8.64 4.33
CA PRO A 23 -7.75 -9.15 3.75
C PRO A 23 -8.51 -10.01 4.79
N PRO A 24 -9.82 -10.23 4.64
CA PRO A 24 -10.52 -11.22 5.47
C PRO A 24 -10.05 -12.64 5.13
N HIS A 25 -10.28 -13.60 6.04
CA HIS A 25 -10.10 -15.04 5.84
C HIS A 25 -8.69 -15.53 5.47
N TYR A 26 -7.63 -14.74 5.71
CA TYR A 26 -6.28 -15.26 5.59
C TYR A 26 -5.95 -16.17 6.77
N ASP A 27 -5.17 -17.23 6.50
CA ASP A 27 -4.69 -18.16 7.52
C ASP A 27 -3.17 -18.12 7.70
N ARG A 28 -2.45 -17.51 6.75
CA ARG A 28 -1.02 -17.21 6.84
C ARG A 28 -0.72 -15.79 6.40
N ARG A 29 0.22 -15.16 7.11
CA ARG A 29 0.73 -13.81 6.84
C ARG A 29 2.26 -13.85 6.80
N ILE A 30 2.85 -13.76 5.63
CA ILE A 30 4.30 -13.91 5.42
C ILE A 30 4.89 -12.59 4.89
N PRO A 31 5.66 -11.85 5.71
CA PRO A 31 6.45 -10.71 5.23
C PRO A 31 7.45 -11.12 4.16
N GLY A 32 7.59 -10.29 3.14
CA GLY A 32 8.52 -10.52 2.04
C GLY A 32 8.61 -9.33 1.11
N TYR A 33 9.27 -9.52 -0.02
CA TYR A 33 9.44 -8.48 -1.02
C TYR A 33 9.32 -9.01 -2.45
N ILE A 34 8.93 -8.12 -3.35
CA ILE A 34 8.94 -8.35 -4.80
C ILE A 34 10.07 -7.57 -5.44
N LYS A 35 10.47 -7.97 -6.65
CA LYS A 35 11.50 -7.32 -7.47
C LYS A 35 10.92 -6.83 -8.79
N GLY A 36 11.58 -5.86 -9.41
CA GLY A 36 11.20 -5.37 -10.74
C GLY A 36 9.99 -4.44 -10.76
N TYR A 37 9.61 -3.93 -9.59
CA TYR A 37 8.55 -2.94 -9.41
C TYR A 37 9.05 -1.81 -8.53
N VAL A 38 8.41 -0.65 -8.67
CA VAL A 38 8.54 0.48 -7.74
C VAL A 38 7.18 0.79 -7.14
N ARG A 39 7.15 1.28 -5.90
CA ARG A 39 5.94 1.75 -5.23
C ARG A 39 5.93 3.27 -5.22
N ARG A 40 4.81 3.87 -5.66
CA ARG A 40 4.64 5.34 -5.72
C ARG A 40 3.24 5.76 -5.34
N PHE A 41 3.11 6.91 -4.67
CA PHE A 41 1.85 7.58 -4.33
C PHE A 41 1.18 8.25 -5.56
N TRP A 42 1.17 7.55 -6.69
CA TRP A 42 0.77 8.10 -7.99
C TRP A 42 -0.56 7.53 -8.49
N GLN A 43 -1.40 7.06 -7.57
CA GLN A 43 -2.78 6.70 -7.86
C GLN A 43 -3.71 7.73 -7.20
N SER A 44 -4.60 8.34 -7.99
CA SER A 44 -5.71 9.16 -7.52
C SER A 44 -6.65 8.33 -6.65
N SER A 45 -7.12 8.89 -5.53
CA SER A 45 -8.13 8.26 -4.68
C SER A 45 -9.32 9.19 -4.51
N GLU A 46 -10.44 8.82 -5.13
CA GLU A 46 -11.66 9.63 -5.20
C GLU A 46 -12.76 9.14 -4.25
N ASP A 47 -12.57 7.97 -3.63
CA ASP A 47 -13.57 7.23 -2.86
C ASP A 47 -13.11 6.87 -1.44
N HIS A 48 -11.80 6.87 -1.19
CA HIS A 48 -11.22 6.51 0.10
C HIS A 48 -10.52 7.67 0.78
N ARG A 49 -9.44 8.19 0.19
CA ARG A 49 -8.56 9.20 0.79
C ARG A 49 -8.71 10.59 0.18
N GLY A 50 -9.67 10.76 -0.71
CA GLY A 50 -10.16 12.03 -1.23
C GLY A 50 -11.63 11.91 -1.61
N THR A 51 -12.09 12.86 -2.43
CA THR A 51 -13.39 12.86 -3.08
C THR A 51 -13.23 12.99 -4.60
N PRO A 52 -14.28 12.80 -5.43
CA PRO A 52 -14.19 13.05 -6.86
C PRO A 52 -13.77 14.49 -7.21
N GLU A 53 -14.16 15.48 -6.39
CA GLU A 53 -13.83 16.89 -6.59
C GLU A 53 -12.45 17.27 -6.04
N ALA A 54 -11.97 16.54 -5.02
CA ALA A 54 -10.69 16.75 -4.37
C ALA A 54 -10.00 15.39 -4.11
N PRO A 55 -9.44 14.76 -5.16
CA PRO A 55 -8.90 13.42 -5.06
C PRO A 55 -7.64 13.38 -4.19
N GLY A 56 -7.52 12.35 -3.36
CA GLY A 56 -6.31 12.04 -2.62
C GLY A 56 -5.28 11.31 -3.48
N ARG A 57 -4.25 10.78 -2.82
CA ARG A 57 -3.16 9.99 -3.39
C ARG A 57 -2.94 8.73 -2.58
N VAL A 58 -2.92 7.59 -3.26
CA VAL A 58 -2.60 6.28 -2.68
C VAL A 58 -1.50 5.62 -3.50
N VAL A 59 -0.94 4.53 -2.96
CA VAL A 59 0.14 3.82 -3.64
C VAL A 59 -0.36 2.93 -4.76
N THR A 60 0.40 2.87 -5.85
CA THR A 60 0.35 1.82 -6.85
C THR A 60 1.74 1.20 -7.04
N LEU A 61 1.80 0.05 -7.71
CA LEU A 61 3.03 -0.52 -8.22
C LEU A 61 3.22 -0.16 -9.70
N ILE A 62 4.46 0.09 -10.09
CA ILE A 62 4.81 0.36 -11.49
C ILE A 62 5.94 -0.59 -11.83
N SER A 63 5.85 -1.32 -12.96
CA SER A 63 6.97 -2.14 -13.39
C SER A 63 8.20 -1.25 -13.64
N ARG A 64 9.40 -1.73 -13.32
CA ARG A 64 10.63 -0.95 -13.45
C ARG A 64 10.80 -0.40 -14.87
N SER A 65 10.47 -1.21 -15.88
CA SER A 65 10.52 -0.82 -17.30
C SER A 65 9.52 0.27 -17.71
N ASN A 66 8.39 0.39 -17.04
CA ASN A 66 7.46 1.49 -17.29
C ASN A 66 7.85 2.73 -16.49
N TRP A 67 8.31 2.54 -15.26
CA TRP A 67 8.79 3.62 -14.41
C TRP A 67 10.01 4.35 -15.00
N GLU A 68 10.95 3.62 -15.61
CA GLU A 68 12.12 4.19 -16.31
C GLU A 68 11.76 5.13 -17.48
N LYS A 69 10.52 5.07 -17.97
CA LYS A 69 10.00 5.97 -19.02
C LYS A 69 9.34 7.21 -18.44
N LEU A 70 9.12 7.24 -17.14
CA LEU A 70 8.50 8.34 -16.41
C LEU A 70 9.59 9.24 -15.82
N ASN A 71 9.27 10.53 -15.65
CA ASN A 71 10.17 11.50 -15.06
C ASN A 71 10.01 11.51 -13.54
N ASP A 72 10.50 10.47 -12.87
CA ASP A 72 10.59 10.44 -11.41
C ASP A 72 11.82 11.22 -10.94
N HIS A 73 11.66 11.96 -9.86
CA HIS A 73 12.75 12.68 -9.21
C HIS A 73 13.48 11.85 -8.15
N HIS A 74 12.93 10.70 -7.75
CA HIS A 74 13.52 9.84 -6.72
C HIS A 74 14.22 8.62 -7.29
N GLU A 75 15.26 8.16 -6.59
CA GLU A 75 15.79 6.82 -6.83
C GLU A 75 14.73 5.74 -6.48
N ALA A 76 14.77 4.65 -7.24
CA ALA A 76 13.92 3.50 -7.00
C ALA A 76 14.63 2.51 -6.08
N ASP A 77 13.94 2.05 -5.03
CA ASP A 77 14.36 0.88 -4.28
C ASP A 77 14.43 -0.36 -5.19
N ASP A 78 15.41 -1.23 -4.95
CA ASP A 78 15.57 -2.46 -5.74
C ASP A 78 14.49 -3.51 -5.49
N VAL A 79 13.85 -3.43 -4.32
CA VAL A 79 12.82 -4.36 -3.87
C VAL A 79 11.71 -3.60 -3.16
N ILE A 80 10.48 -4.09 -3.30
CA ILE A 80 9.31 -3.54 -2.60
C ILE A 80 8.85 -4.53 -1.54
N TRP A 81 8.93 -4.10 -0.28
CA TRP A 81 8.45 -4.87 0.86
C TRP A 81 6.93 -4.80 1.00
N GLY A 82 6.36 -5.94 1.35
CA GLY A 82 4.93 -6.14 1.58
C GLY A 82 4.67 -7.46 2.29
N VAL A 83 3.48 -8.01 2.08
CA VAL A 83 3.01 -9.21 2.78
C VAL A 83 2.31 -10.15 1.82
N ALA A 84 2.69 -11.43 1.84
CA ALA A 84 1.96 -12.50 1.19
C ALA A 84 0.94 -13.11 2.17
N TYR A 85 -0.34 -13.09 1.81
CA TYR A 85 -1.43 -13.69 2.56
C TYR A 85 -1.91 -14.96 1.87
N ARG A 86 -1.98 -16.08 2.60
CA ARG A 86 -2.64 -17.29 2.07
C ARG A 86 -4.12 -17.24 2.39
N ILE A 87 -4.94 -17.54 1.39
CA ILE A 87 -6.39 -17.69 1.55
C ILE A 87 -6.74 -19.16 1.27
N GLU A 88 -7.46 -19.79 2.18
CA GLU A 88 -7.91 -21.16 1.98
C GLU A 88 -8.93 -21.23 0.83
N LYS A 89 -8.86 -22.32 0.04
CA LYS A 89 -9.68 -22.54 -1.16
C LYS A 89 -11.18 -22.20 -0.99
N PRO A 90 -11.87 -22.57 0.12
CA PRO A 90 -13.29 -22.24 0.31
C PRO A 90 -13.59 -20.74 0.39
N LYS A 91 -12.60 -19.90 0.69
CA LYS A 91 -12.73 -18.45 0.92
C LYS A 91 -12.19 -17.58 -0.22
N VAL A 92 -11.50 -18.18 -1.19
CA VAL A 92 -10.85 -17.47 -2.30
C VAL A 92 -11.83 -16.58 -3.07
N GLU A 93 -13.00 -17.11 -3.45
CA GLU A 93 -13.98 -16.34 -4.23
C GLU A 93 -14.63 -15.21 -3.42
N GLU A 94 -14.75 -15.36 -2.11
CA GLU A 94 -15.22 -14.28 -1.21
C GLU A 94 -14.17 -13.17 -1.11
N VAL A 95 -12.90 -13.53 -0.96
CA VAL A 95 -11.78 -12.57 -0.90
C VAL A 95 -11.59 -11.85 -2.23
N LYS A 96 -11.68 -12.55 -3.37
CA LYS A 96 -11.62 -11.90 -4.69
C LYS A 96 -12.73 -10.87 -4.87
N LYS A 97 -13.98 -11.21 -4.53
CA LYS A 97 -15.10 -10.25 -4.58
C LYS A 97 -14.88 -9.05 -3.67
N TYR A 98 -14.34 -9.28 -2.48
CA TYR A 98 -13.95 -8.21 -1.57
C TYR A 98 -12.91 -7.27 -2.20
N LEU A 99 -11.90 -7.83 -2.90
CA LEU A 99 -10.87 -7.06 -3.59
C LEU A 99 -11.41 -6.35 -4.83
N ASP A 100 -12.32 -6.97 -5.59
CA ASP A 100 -12.93 -6.36 -6.77
C ASP A 100 -13.72 -5.09 -6.41
N ILE A 101 -14.36 -5.07 -5.23
CA ILE A 101 -15.05 -3.87 -4.71
C ILE A 101 -14.03 -2.83 -4.23
N ARG A 102 -12.97 -3.27 -3.56
CA ARG A 102 -11.94 -2.40 -2.97
C ARG A 102 -11.03 -1.75 -4.02
N GLU A 103 -10.84 -2.41 -5.15
CA GLU A 103 -9.92 -2.02 -6.23
C GLU A 103 -10.67 -1.65 -7.52
N ILE A 104 -11.94 -1.25 -7.39
CA ILE A 104 -12.92 -1.05 -8.47
C ILE A 104 -12.46 -0.08 -9.58
N ASN A 105 -11.45 0.74 -9.30
CA ASN A 105 -11.00 1.81 -10.18
C ASN A 105 -9.79 1.45 -11.05
N GLY A 106 -9.79 0.29 -11.71
CA GLY A 106 -8.84 0.00 -12.80
C GLY A 106 -7.52 -0.65 -12.41
N TYR A 107 -7.49 -1.39 -11.29
CA TYR A 107 -6.38 -2.27 -11.00
C TYR A 107 -6.43 -3.52 -11.89
N SER A 108 -5.28 -3.89 -12.44
CA SER A 108 -5.08 -5.12 -13.21
C SER A 108 -4.47 -6.20 -12.32
N ILE A 109 -4.82 -7.46 -12.58
CA ILE A 109 -4.34 -8.61 -11.81
C ILE A 109 -3.03 -9.10 -12.42
N HIS A 110 -1.98 -9.17 -11.61
CA HIS A 110 -0.66 -9.73 -11.98
C HIS A 110 -0.28 -10.87 -11.06
N THR A 111 0.63 -11.72 -11.52
CA THR A 111 1.23 -12.78 -10.72
C THR A 111 2.70 -12.46 -10.48
N VAL A 112 3.12 -12.39 -9.22
CA VAL A 112 4.48 -12.02 -8.83
C VAL A 112 5.07 -12.99 -7.79
N PRO A 113 6.37 -13.31 -7.88
CA PRO A 113 7.06 -14.08 -6.86
C PRO A 113 7.43 -13.19 -5.67
N VAL A 114 6.93 -13.53 -4.49
CA VAL A 114 7.30 -12.90 -3.22
C VAL A 114 8.46 -13.66 -2.61
N HIS A 115 9.61 -13.00 -2.51
CA HIS A 115 10.76 -13.50 -1.79
C HIS A 115 10.54 -13.29 -0.29
N GLN A 116 10.57 -14.38 0.47
CA GLN A 116 10.35 -14.34 1.91
C GLN A 116 11.54 -13.68 2.62
N ALA A 117 11.32 -13.25 3.86
CA ALA A 117 12.37 -12.68 4.70
C ALA A 117 13.55 -13.66 4.92
N ASP A 118 13.24 -14.95 5.06
CA ASP A 118 14.21 -16.03 5.07
C ASP A 118 14.61 -16.38 3.61
N PRO A 119 15.85 -16.08 3.19
CA PRO A 119 16.30 -16.31 1.82
C PRO A 119 16.50 -17.79 1.49
N THR A 120 16.45 -18.69 2.46
CA THR A 120 16.58 -20.14 2.25
C THR A 120 15.28 -20.77 1.77
N LEU A 121 14.14 -20.10 1.99
CA LEU A 121 12.83 -20.54 1.54
C LEU A 121 12.59 -20.13 0.07
N PRO A 122 11.84 -20.94 -0.69
CA PRO A 122 11.46 -20.57 -2.06
C PRO A 122 10.55 -19.32 -2.06
N PRO A 123 10.51 -18.58 -3.19
CA PRO A 123 9.50 -17.56 -3.39
C PRO A 123 8.07 -18.14 -3.40
N ILE A 124 7.12 -17.36 -2.91
CA ILE A 124 5.68 -17.68 -2.97
C ILE A 124 5.09 -16.99 -4.19
N ILE A 125 4.38 -17.71 -5.05
CA ILE A 125 3.69 -17.13 -6.20
C ILE A 125 2.37 -16.52 -5.74
N THR A 126 2.22 -15.22 -5.95
CA THR A 126 1.11 -14.44 -5.41
C THR A 126 0.39 -13.67 -6.50
N THR A 127 -0.90 -13.46 -6.31
CA THR A 127 -1.70 -12.50 -7.04
C THR A 127 -1.50 -11.11 -6.43
N VAL A 128 -1.34 -10.09 -7.28
CA VAL A 128 -1.25 -8.68 -6.88
C VAL A 128 -2.13 -7.84 -7.79
N TYR A 129 -2.80 -6.84 -7.22
CA TYR A 129 -3.63 -5.89 -7.93
C TYR A 129 -2.80 -4.63 -8.20
N ILE A 130 -2.60 -4.23 -9.46
CA ILE A 130 -1.74 -3.10 -9.86
C ILE A 130 -2.49 -2.08 -10.71
N GLY A 131 -2.51 -0.81 -10.28
CA GLY A 131 -2.99 0.32 -11.07
C GLY A 131 -1.92 0.71 -12.08
N THR A 132 -2.06 0.23 -13.32
CA THR A 132 -1.08 0.45 -14.39
C THR A 132 -1.09 1.91 -14.86
N PRO A 133 -0.06 2.39 -15.56
CA PRO A 133 -0.04 3.75 -16.12
C PRO A 133 -1.18 4.07 -17.10
N ASP A 134 -1.82 3.05 -17.67
CA ASP A 134 -3.01 3.21 -18.54
C ASP A 134 -4.30 3.45 -17.75
N ASN A 135 -4.26 3.32 -16.42
CA ASN A 135 -5.39 3.60 -15.54
C ASN A 135 -5.70 5.11 -15.56
N PRO A 136 -6.97 5.53 -15.76
CA PRO A 136 -7.38 6.94 -15.70
C PRO A 136 -7.01 7.66 -14.40
N GLN A 137 -6.92 6.94 -13.29
CA GLN A 137 -6.52 7.46 -11.99
C GLN A 137 -5.01 7.51 -11.79
N PHE A 138 -4.19 7.03 -12.73
CA PHE A 138 -2.75 7.17 -12.66
C PHE A 138 -2.35 8.64 -12.85
N VAL A 139 -1.55 9.17 -11.93
CA VAL A 139 -1.06 10.55 -11.97
C VAL A 139 0.03 10.66 -13.04
N LYS A 140 -0.29 11.33 -14.16
CA LYS A 140 0.62 11.48 -15.31
C LYS A 140 1.64 12.59 -15.12
N ASP A 141 1.20 13.71 -14.55
CA ASP A 141 2.06 14.84 -14.23
C ASP A 141 2.66 14.60 -12.84
N ILE A 142 3.84 14.00 -12.81
CA ILE A 142 4.51 13.59 -11.57
C ILE A 142 4.91 14.85 -10.77
N PRO A 143 4.34 15.05 -9.56
CA PRO A 143 4.68 16.20 -8.72
C PRO A 143 6.05 16.02 -8.05
N SER A 144 6.60 17.13 -7.55
CA SER A 144 7.72 17.08 -6.60
C SER A 144 7.32 16.37 -5.30
N ALA A 145 8.29 15.92 -4.50
CA ALA A 145 8.01 15.32 -3.19
C ALA A 145 7.25 16.28 -2.27
N ASP A 146 7.66 17.56 -2.24
CA ASP A 146 7.01 18.61 -1.46
C ASP A 146 5.55 18.82 -1.87
N ASP A 147 5.28 18.94 -3.18
CA ASP A 147 3.92 19.15 -3.68
C ASP A 147 3.03 17.93 -3.41
N LEU A 148 3.58 16.72 -3.58
CA LEU A 148 2.87 15.47 -3.28
C LEU A 148 2.57 15.35 -1.79
N ALA A 149 3.53 15.65 -0.92
CA ALA A 149 3.35 15.60 0.52
C ALA A 149 2.33 16.63 1.01
N ARG A 150 2.34 17.86 0.46
CA ARG A 150 1.31 18.88 0.72
C ARG A 150 -0.07 18.41 0.28
N HIS A 151 -0.16 17.87 -0.94
CA HIS A 151 -1.40 17.29 -1.45
C HIS A 151 -1.94 16.20 -0.51
N ILE A 152 -1.08 15.27 -0.06
CA ILE A 152 -1.44 14.22 0.90
C ILE A 152 -1.83 14.81 2.27
N PHE A 153 -1.17 15.88 2.71
CA PHE A 153 -1.47 16.54 3.98
C PHE A 153 -2.87 17.19 3.98
N ASP A 154 -3.25 17.83 2.88
CA ASP A 154 -4.52 18.56 2.75
C ASP A 154 -5.72 17.67 2.36
N SER A 155 -5.47 16.47 1.83
CA SER A 155 -6.52 15.57 1.31
C SER A 155 -7.22 14.76 2.40
N ARG A 156 -8.55 14.59 2.25
CA ARG A 156 -9.39 13.75 3.11
C ARG A 156 -10.52 13.12 2.30
N GLY A 157 -10.84 11.87 2.60
CA GLY A 157 -11.98 11.16 2.03
C GLY A 157 -12.81 10.41 3.07
N PRO A 158 -13.79 9.59 2.63
CA PRO A 158 -14.65 8.79 3.50
C PRO A 158 -13.90 7.83 4.43
N SER A 159 -12.69 7.40 4.05
CA SER A 159 -11.86 6.49 4.84
C SER A 159 -10.88 7.21 5.79
N GLY A 160 -10.99 8.53 5.94
CA GLY A 160 -10.16 9.35 6.80
C GLY A 160 -9.18 10.26 6.04
N GLU A 161 -8.25 10.86 6.77
CA GLU A 161 -7.24 11.77 6.21
C GLU A 161 -6.26 11.01 5.34
N ASN A 162 -5.74 11.63 4.28
CA ASN A 162 -4.80 10.95 3.40
C ASN A 162 -3.42 10.79 4.07
N ARG A 163 -3.00 11.73 4.91
CA ARG A 163 -1.76 11.60 5.72
C ARG A 163 -1.76 10.37 6.62
N GLU A 164 -2.90 9.99 7.22
CA GLU A 164 -2.99 8.76 8.00
C GLU A 164 -2.67 7.52 7.17
N TYR A 165 -3.08 7.48 5.90
CA TYR A 165 -2.74 6.37 5.00
C TYR A 165 -1.21 6.25 4.85
N LEU A 166 -0.54 7.38 4.59
CA LEU A 166 0.90 7.43 4.43
C LEU A 166 1.64 7.02 5.71
N LEU A 167 1.25 7.57 6.85
CA LEU A 167 1.92 7.31 8.13
C LEU A 167 1.71 5.86 8.59
N HIS A 168 0.50 5.31 8.45
CA HIS A 168 0.27 3.88 8.72
C HIS A 168 1.06 2.97 7.79
N LEU A 169 1.13 3.31 6.48
CA LEU A 169 1.93 2.54 5.54
C LEU A 169 3.41 2.56 5.92
N HIS A 170 3.95 3.75 6.24
CA HIS A 170 5.33 3.92 6.65
C HIS A 170 5.66 3.07 7.89
N ALA A 171 4.88 3.20 8.96
CA ALA A 171 5.05 2.41 10.18
C ALA A 171 4.98 0.90 9.89
N ALA A 172 3.95 0.47 9.14
CA ALA A 172 3.76 -0.94 8.86
C ALA A 172 4.88 -1.54 8.00
N ILE A 173 5.48 -0.77 7.07
CA ILE A 173 6.66 -1.22 6.32
C ILE A 173 7.84 -1.42 7.27
N MET A 174 8.10 -0.50 8.20
CA MET A 174 9.23 -0.60 9.13
C MET A 174 9.10 -1.80 10.08
N GLU A 175 7.87 -2.24 10.39
CA GLU A 175 7.58 -3.39 11.23
C GLU A 175 7.70 -4.75 10.51
N LEU A 176 7.78 -4.78 9.17
CA LEU A 176 7.81 -6.06 8.43
C LEU A 176 9.08 -6.87 8.69
N HIS A 177 10.24 -6.22 8.72
CA HIS A 177 11.54 -6.86 8.85
C HIS A 177 12.62 -5.81 9.20
N PRO A 178 13.71 -6.14 9.91
CA PRO A 178 14.83 -5.20 10.13
C PRO A 178 15.51 -4.62 8.88
N ARG A 179 15.16 -5.11 7.68
CA ARG A 179 15.69 -4.67 6.39
C ARG A 179 14.61 -4.01 5.51
N SER A 180 13.36 -4.01 5.96
CA SER A 180 12.29 -3.39 5.20
C SER A 180 12.38 -1.88 5.32
N ARG A 181 12.30 -1.23 4.17
CA ARG A 181 12.32 0.21 4.00
C ARG A 181 11.70 0.55 2.64
N ASP A 182 11.36 1.80 2.46
CA ASP A 182 10.95 2.37 1.19
C ASP A 182 11.29 3.86 1.22
N ASN A 183 12.20 4.29 0.36
CA ASN A 183 12.75 5.64 0.39
C ASN A 183 11.68 6.68 0.05
N HIS A 184 10.83 6.38 -0.93
CA HIS A 184 9.75 7.27 -1.34
C HIS A 184 8.71 7.45 -0.23
N ILE A 185 8.33 6.36 0.46
CA ILE A 185 7.41 6.45 1.59
C ILE A 185 8.03 7.20 2.76
N ALA A 186 9.30 6.93 3.07
CA ALA A 186 9.99 7.58 4.19
C ALA A 186 10.12 9.10 3.98
N GLU A 187 10.52 9.53 2.79
CA GLU A 187 10.64 10.96 2.46
C GLU A 187 9.31 11.69 2.55
N LEU A 188 8.24 11.13 1.96
CA LEU A 188 6.91 11.73 2.07
C LEU A 188 6.45 11.80 3.53
N ALA A 189 6.68 10.76 4.32
CA ALA A 189 6.31 10.73 5.73
C ALA A 189 7.09 11.78 6.55
N GLU A 190 8.37 12.00 6.25
CA GLU A 190 9.19 13.04 6.86
C GLU A 190 8.62 14.45 6.56
N ILE A 191 8.33 14.75 5.29
CA ILE A 191 7.76 16.04 4.90
C ILE A 191 6.39 16.26 5.55
N VAL A 192 5.52 15.25 5.55
CA VAL A 192 4.21 15.33 6.20
C VAL A 192 4.32 15.55 7.72
N ASN A 193 5.25 14.89 8.40
CA ASN A 193 5.50 15.12 9.83
C ASN A 193 6.00 16.54 10.12
N MET A 194 6.85 17.10 9.25
CA MET A 194 7.25 18.50 9.34
C MET A 194 6.08 19.46 9.15
N LEU A 195 5.15 19.16 8.23
CA LEU A 195 3.92 19.94 8.04
C LEU A 195 3.01 19.87 9.28
N ILE A 196 2.81 18.67 9.86
CA ILE A 196 2.04 18.49 11.11
C ILE A 196 2.63 19.32 12.24
N ALA A 197 3.95 19.26 12.44
CA ALA A 197 4.63 20.01 13.50
C ALA A 197 4.49 21.53 13.33
N ARG A 198 4.34 22.02 12.08
CA ARG A 198 4.16 23.44 11.76
C ARG A 198 2.69 23.90 11.86
N ASP A 199 1.72 23.03 11.56
CA ASP A 199 0.29 23.38 11.54
C ASP A 199 -0.34 23.42 12.96
N GLY A 200 0.33 22.86 13.97
CA GLY A 200 -0.13 22.91 15.37
C GLY A 200 -1.40 22.09 15.67
N ARG A 201 -2.03 21.49 14.66
CA ARG A 201 -3.11 20.49 14.80
C ARG A 201 -2.48 19.10 14.97
N GLY A 202 -2.28 18.68 16.23
CA GLY A 202 -1.73 17.38 16.58
C GLY A 202 -2.62 16.20 16.15
N PHE A 203 -1.99 15.03 15.96
CA PHE A 203 -2.62 13.73 15.73
C PHE A 203 -3.45 13.33 16.97
N SER A 204 -4.74 13.08 16.81
CA SER A 204 -5.55 12.47 17.88
C SER A 204 -5.30 10.96 17.91
N ASP A 205 -4.72 10.47 19.01
CA ASP A 205 -4.60 9.05 19.29
C ASP A 205 -6.00 8.46 19.53
N PRO A 206 -6.47 7.47 18.73
CA PRO A 206 -7.80 6.87 18.89
C PRO A 206 -7.96 6.01 20.16
N SER A 207 -6.94 5.90 21.02
CA SER A 207 -7.02 5.13 22.27
C SER A 207 -7.62 5.87 23.47
N THR A 208 -8.16 7.09 23.29
CA THR A 208 -8.65 7.92 24.41
C THR A 208 -10.18 8.01 24.55
N ASP A 209 -10.98 7.41 23.66
CA ASP A 209 -12.45 7.58 23.65
C ASP A 209 -13.28 6.45 24.32
N GLU A 210 -12.69 5.55 25.11
CA GLU A 210 -13.44 4.44 25.76
C GLU A 210 -13.57 4.52 27.30
N GLN A 211 -13.35 5.67 27.94
CA GLN A 211 -13.58 5.80 29.39
C GLN A 211 -14.33 7.07 29.77
N GLU A 212 -15.58 7.24 29.31
CA GLU A 212 -16.53 8.14 29.99
C GLU A 212 -17.97 7.90 29.50
N GLU A 213 -18.56 6.73 29.83
CA GLU A 213 -20.02 6.59 29.80
C GLU A 213 -20.52 5.42 30.68
N VAL A 214 -20.23 5.48 31.98
CA VAL A 214 -21.06 4.81 33.01
C VAL A 214 -21.07 5.66 34.28
N GLU A 215 -21.99 6.63 34.36
CA GLU A 215 -22.67 7.05 35.58
C GLU A 215 -23.66 8.20 35.28
N SER A 216 -24.92 7.86 35.00
CA SER A 216 -26.13 8.56 35.48
C SER A 216 -27.38 7.77 35.12
#